data_AF-A0A0P4V888-F1
#
_entry.id   AF-A0A0P4V888-F1
#
_cell.length_a   1.000
_cell.length_b   1.000
_cell.length_c   1.000
_cell.angle_alpha   90.00
_cell.angle_beta   90.00
_cell.angle_gamma   90.00
#
_symmetry.space_group_name_H-M   'P 1'
#
loop_
_entity.id
_entity.type
_entity.pdbx_description
1 polymer ?
#
loop_
_entity_poly.entity_id
_entity_poly.type
_entity_poly.pdbx_seq_one_letter_code
_entity_poly.pdbx_strand_id
1 'polypeptide(L)'
;MMATKYDSVTYYASSDCLVKLTEQYGDRLERMSSADKLALLATLAGFLADDSEDYGLYAASEDCGLRASDEFYVALAILDRVTPNDALSLQIAIANQLKDGVYAA
;
A
#
# COMPACT_ATOMS: atom_id res chain seq x y z
N MET A 1 -9.62 42.58 0.61
CA MET A 1 -8.35 41.99 1.12
C MET A 1 -8.55 40.48 1.18
N MET A 2 -7.66 39.72 0.55
CA MET A 2 -7.83 38.31 0.20
C MET A 2 -8.07 37.39 1.41
N ALA A 3 -8.97 36.42 1.20
CA ALA A 3 -9.20 35.31 2.10
C ALA A 3 -7.96 34.39 2.14
N THR A 4 -7.37 34.21 3.31
CA THR A 4 -6.35 33.19 3.54
C THR A 4 -7.07 31.95 4.10
N LYS A 5 -7.31 30.96 3.22
CA LYS A 5 -7.68 29.61 3.64
C LYS A 5 -6.47 29.04 4.39
N TYR A 6 -6.65 28.77 5.68
CA TYR A 6 -5.72 27.95 6.43
C TYR A 6 -5.86 26.52 5.93
N ASP A 7 -4.89 26.05 5.16
CA ASP A 7 -4.72 24.63 4.85
C ASP A 7 -4.37 23.89 6.14
N SER A 8 -5.40 23.45 6.86
CA SER A 8 -5.26 22.41 7.87
C SER A 8 -5.14 21.07 7.15
N VAL A 9 -3.99 20.80 6.55
CA VAL A 9 -3.58 19.43 6.23
C VAL A 9 -3.14 18.81 7.54
N THR A 10 -4.12 18.27 8.24
CA THR A 10 -3.97 17.54 9.49
C THR A 10 -3.20 16.25 9.19
N TYR A 11 -1.87 16.29 9.33
CA TYR A 11 -1.01 15.10 9.42
C TYR A 11 -1.35 14.37 10.72
N TYR A 12 -2.37 13.52 10.71
CA TYR A 12 -2.66 12.63 11.82
C TYR A 12 -2.68 11.19 11.30
N ALA A 13 -1.77 10.39 11.90
CA ALA A 13 -1.52 8.96 11.69
C ALA A 13 -0.48 8.56 10.62
N SER A 14 0.71 9.18 10.61
CA SER A 14 1.92 8.35 10.64
C SER A 14 2.22 8.11 12.13
N SER A 15 2.70 6.97 12.61
CA SER A 15 4.14 6.79 12.61
C SER A 15 4.62 5.45 13.21
N ASP A 16 3.76 4.50 13.60
CA ASP A 16 4.27 3.30 14.30
C ASP A 16 4.23 2.01 13.47
N CYS A 17 3.13 1.67 12.79
CA CYS A 17 3.11 0.50 11.90
C CYS A 17 3.61 0.82 10.49
N LEU A 18 3.22 1.98 9.94
CA LEU A 18 3.73 2.46 8.66
C LEU A 18 5.24 2.61 8.66
N VAL A 19 5.78 3.32 9.64
CA VAL A 19 7.23 3.52 9.76
C VAL A 19 7.93 2.19 9.92
N LYS A 20 7.41 1.24 10.70
CA LYS A 20 7.98 -0.12 10.74
C LYS A 20 7.94 -0.82 9.38
N LEU A 21 6.86 -0.73 8.60
CA LEU A 21 6.76 -1.40 7.30
C LEU A 21 7.65 -0.76 6.23
N THR A 22 7.71 0.57 6.14
CA THR A 22 8.62 1.28 5.23
C THR A 22 10.08 1.27 5.71
N GLU A 23 10.36 1.24 7.01
CA GLU A 23 11.74 1.08 7.50
C GLU A 23 12.24 -0.36 7.33
N GLN A 24 11.37 -1.35 7.48
CA GLN A 24 11.74 -2.76 7.41
C GLN A 24 11.75 -3.29 5.96
N TYR A 25 10.94 -2.71 5.07
CA TYR A 25 10.80 -3.15 3.68
C TYR A 25 10.70 -2.03 2.64
N GLY A 26 10.87 -0.76 3.01
CA GLY A 26 10.80 0.38 2.08
C GLY A 26 11.73 0.21 0.89
N ASP A 27 12.98 -0.22 1.11
CA ASP A 27 13.92 -0.54 0.03
C ASP A 27 13.39 -1.62 -0.94
N ARG A 28 12.65 -2.62 -0.43
CA ARG A 28 12.09 -3.71 -1.23
C ARG A 28 10.83 -3.28 -1.98
N LEU A 29 9.91 -2.60 -1.28
CA LEU A 29 8.70 -2.03 -1.89
C LEU A 29 9.07 -0.99 -2.94
N GLU A 30 10.09 -0.15 -2.71
CA GLU A 30 10.59 0.80 -3.70
C GLU A 30 11.18 0.11 -4.93
N ARG A 31 11.87 -1.00 -4.75
CA ARG A 31 12.47 -1.79 -5.84
C ARG A 31 11.48 -2.65 -6.61
N MET A 32 10.29 -2.90 -6.06
CA MET A 32 9.23 -3.60 -6.79
C MET A 32 8.92 -2.88 -8.09
N SER A 33 8.68 -3.68 -9.12
CA SER A 33 8.25 -3.18 -10.42
C SER A 33 6.94 -2.39 -10.30
N SER A 34 6.70 -1.45 -11.20
CA SER A 34 5.42 -0.72 -11.24
C SER A 34 4.23 -1.66 -11.41
N ALA A 35 4.40 -2.77 -12.12
CA ALA A 35 3.36 -3.78 -12.29
C ALA A 35 3.02 -4.48 -10.97
N ASP A 36 4.03 -4.88 -10.19
CA ASP A 36 3.81 -5.55 -8.90
C ASP A 36 3.24 -4.58 -7.86
N LYS A 37 3.63 -3.29 -7.91
CA LYS A 37 3.03 -2.23 -7.09
C LYS A 37 1.54 -2.04 -7.40
N LEU A 38 1.16 -2.06 -8.68
CA LEU A 38 -0.25 -2.00 -9.09
C LEU A 38 -1.02 -3.25 -8.66
N ALA A 39 -0.42 -4.44 -8.77
CA ALA A 39 -1.01 -5.68 -8.27
C ALA A 39 -1.23 -5.64 -6.75
N LEU A 40 -0.27 -5.08 -6.00
CA LEU A 40 -0.37 -4.91 -4.56
C LEU A 40 -1.47 -3.91 -4.19
N LEU A 41 -1.60 -2.79 -4.91
CA LEU A 41 -2.72 -1.86 -4.72
C LEU A 41 -4.08 -2.54 -4.93
N ALA A 42 -4.23 -3.31 -6.01
CA ALA A 42 -5.47 -4.02 -6.30
C ALA A 42 -5.79 -5.08 -5.22
N THR A 43 -4.78 -5.80 -4.75
CA THR A 43 -4.91 -6.79 -3.67
C THR A 43 -5.34 -6.14 -2.35
N LEU A 44 -4.69 -5.04 -1.96
CA LEU A 44 -5.04 -4.29 -0.76
C LEU A 44 -6.47 -3.72 -0.88
N ALA A 45 -6.90 -3.30 -2.07
CA ALA A 45 -8.26 -2.80 -2.29
C ALA A 45 -9.30 -3.91 -2.17
N GLY A 46 -9.02 -5.11 -2.68
CA GLY A 46 -9.87 -6.29 -2.50
C GLY A 46 -10.00 -6.68 -1.03
N PHE A 47 -8.88 -6.71 -0.30
CA PHE A 47 -8.87 -6.96 1.14
C PHE A 47 -9.72 -5.97 1.93
N LEU A 48 -9.68 -4.68 1.59
CA LEU A 48 -10.49 -3.65 2.26
C LEU A 48 -11.96 -3.65 1.85
N ALA A 49 -12.32 -4.31 0.75
CA ALA A 49 -13.69 -4.38 0.26
C ALA A 49 -14.47 -5.56 0.85
N ASP A 50 -13.78 -6.51 1.49
CA ASP A 50 -14.39 -7.66 2.15
C ASP A 50 -14.39 -7.45 3.68
N ASP A 51 -15.57 -7.60 4.28
CA ASP A 51 -15.76 -7.40 5.73
C ASP A 51 -15.54 -8.69 6.55
N SER A 52 -15.12 -9.79 5.92
CA SER A 52 -14.96 -11.09 6.59
C SER A 52 -13.67 -11.15 7.42
N GLU A 53 -13.77 -11.54 8.69
CA GLU A 53 -12.63 -11.62 9.61
C GLU A 53 -11.54 -12.63 9.19
N ASP A 54 -11.92 -13.66 8.44
CA ASP A 54 -11.01 -14.70 7.95
C ASP A 54 -10.41 -14.35 6.57
N TYR A 55 -10.79 -13.22 5.97
CA TYR A 55 -10.32 -12.82 4.65
C TYR A 55 -8.96 -12.13 4.75
N GLY A 56 -7.93 -12.82 4.27
CA GLY A 56 -6.55 -12.32 4.27
C GLY A 56 -6.09 -11.81 2.92
N LEU A 57 -4.94 -11.13 2.90
CA LEU A 57 -4.33 -10.62 1.67
C LEU A 57 -4.05 -11.69 0.62
N TYR A 58 -3.75 -12.92 1.03
CA TYR A 58 -3.51 -14.00 0.07
C TYR A 58 -4.77 -14.35 -0.72
N ALA A 59 -5.92 -14.46 -0.05
CA ALA A 59 -7.22 -14.68 -0.69
C ALA A 59 -7.56 -13.51 -1.63
N ALA A 60 -7.36 -12.26 -1.15
CA ALA A 60 -7.53 -11.07 -1.98
C ALA A 60 -6.65 -11.06 -3.24
N SER A 61 -5.43 -11.63 -3.16
CA SER A 61 -4.54 -11.73 -4.31
C SER A 61 -5.00 -12.76 -5.34
N GLU A 62 -5.56 -13.88 -4.87
CA GLU A 62 -6.12 -14.92 -5.75
C GLU A 62 -7.37 -14.41 -6.48
N ASP A 63 -8.25 -13.68 -5.77
CA ASP A 63 -9.44 -13.07 -6.35
C ASP A 63 -9.12 -11.98 -7.37
N CYS A 64 -8.01 -11.26 -7.17
CA CYS A 64 -7.58 -10.21 -8.08
C CYS A 64 -7.17 -10.75 -9.47
N GLY A 65 -6.66 -11.99 -9.54
CA GLY A 65 -6.31 -12.66 -10.80
C GLY A 65 -5.19 -11.99 -11.61
N LEU A 66 -4.45 -11.05 -11.03
CA LEU A 66 -3.33 -10.38 -11.68
C LEU A 66 -2.09 -11.28 -11.66
N ARG A 67 -1.38 -11.34 -12.79
CA ARG A 67 -0.05 -11.95 -12.83
C ARG A 67 0.94 -11.03 -12.14
N ALA A 68 1.57 -11.53 -11.09
CA ALA A 68 2.61 -10.83 -10.35
C ALA A 68 3.89 -11.67 -10.26
N SER A 69 5.01 -11.01 -9.96
CA SER A 69 6.30 -11.66 -9.80
C SER A 69 6.45 -12.36 -8.44
N ASP A 70 7.51 -13.14 -8.27
CA ASP A 70 7.84 -13.75 -6.97
C ASP A 70 8.05 -12.69 -5.87
N GLU A 71 8.52 -11.49 -6.23
CA GLU A 71 8.72 -10.39 -5.27
C GLU A 71 7.41 -9.92 -4.65
N PHE A 72 6.33 -9.92 -5.44
CA PHE A 72 4.98 -9.62 -4.95
C PHE A 72 4.53 -10.64 -3.90
N TYR A 73 4.71 -11.95 -4.17
CA TYR A 73 4.31 -12.98 -3.21
C TYR A 73 5.14 -12.96 -1.94
N VAL A 74 6.43 -12.63 -2.04
CA VAL A 74 7.27 -12.36 -0.87
C VAL A 74 6.74 -11.18 -0.07
N ALA A 75 6.33 -10.09 -0.73
CA ALA A 75 5.71 -8.95 -0.07
C ALA A 75 4.40 -9.32 0.64
N LEU A 76 3.53 -10.13 0.03
CA LEU A 76 2.31 -10.60 0.68
C LEU A 76 2.57 -11.44 1.93
N ALA A 77 3.56 -12.34 1.89
CA ALA A 77 3.93 -13.15 3.05
C ALA A 77 4.45 -12.31 4.23
N ILE A 78 5.09 -11.18 3.93
CA ILE A 78 5.56 -10.22 4.93
C ILE A 78 4.38 -9.44 5.54
N LEU A 79 3.38 -9.13 4.72
CA LEU A 79 2.17 -8.43 5.12
C LEU A 79 1.14 -9.36 5.81
N ASP A 80 1.56 -10.52 6.28
CA ASP A 80 0.70 -11.41 7.06
C ASP A 80 0.13 -10.65 8.27
N ARG A 81 -1.19 -10.80 8.48
CA ARG A 81 -1.96 -10.11 9.54
C ARG A 81 -1.93 -8.58 9.47
N VAL A 82 -1.77 -8.01 8.27
CA VAL A 82 -1.97 -6.56 8.07
C VAL A 82 -3.36 -6.16 8.58
N THR A 83 -3.46 -5.00 9.23
CA THR A 83 -4.76 -4.46 9.61
C THR A 83 -5.36 -3.63 8.47
N PRO A 84 -6.68 -3.36 8.45
CA PRO A 84 -7.29 -2.46 7.47
C PRO A 84 -6.65 -1.06 7.45
N ASN A 85 -6.27 -0.52 8.61
CA ASN A 85 -5.60 0.78 8.69
C ASN A 85 -4.20 0.76 8.08
N ASP A 86 -3.46 -0.34 8.27
CA ASP A 86 -2.14 -0.52 7.65
C ASP A 86 -2.27 -0.65 6.13
N ALA A 87 -3.27 -1.41 5.66
CA ALA A 87 -3.57 -1.57 4.24
C ALA A 87 -3.90 -0.23 3.56
N LEU A 88 -4.78 0.59 4.15
CA LEU A 88 -5.08 1.94 3.66
C LEU A 88 -3.83 2.81 3.54
N SER A 89 -2.98 2.75 4.56
CA SER A 89 -1.78 3.57 4.61
C SER A 89 -0.72 3.11 3.61
N LEU A 90 -0.58 1.80 3.40
CA LEU A 90 0.26 1.21 2.36
C LEU A 90 -0.21 1.62 0.96
N GLN A 91 -1.52 1.67 0.71
CA GLN A 91 -2.04 2.14 -0.58
C GLN A 91 -1.59 3.56 -0.90
N ILE A 92 -1.63 4.46 0.09
CA ILE A 92 -1.16 5.84 -0.07
C ILE A 92 0.34 5.87 -0.39
N ALA A 93 1.15 5.10 0.35
CA ALA A 93 2.59 5.04 0.13
C ALA A 93 2.95 4.51 -1.27
N ILE A 94 2.33 3.42 -1.71
CA ILE A 94 2.58 2.81 -3.02
C ILE A 94 2.12 3.76 -4.14
N ALA A 95 0.97 4.41 -3.99
CA ALA A 95 0.48 5.39 -4.96
C ALA A 95 1.45 6.57 -5.12
N ASN A 96 2.03 7.06 -4.03
CA ASN A 96 3.05 8.12 -4.07
C ASN A 96 4.33 7.63 -4.77
N GLN A 97 4.83 6.42 -4.47
CA GLN A 97 6.00 5.87 -5.14
C GLN A 97 5.79 5.68 -6.65
N LEU A 98 4.60 5.23 -7.07
CA LEU A 98 4.25 5.12 -8.49
C LEU A 98 4.21 6.50 -9.15
N LYS A 99 3.60 7.49 -8.49
CA LYS A 99 3.56 8.87 -8.97
C LYS A 99 4.98 9.42 -9.14
N ASP A 100 5.82 9.33 -8.12
CA ASP A 100 7.17 9.88 -8.15
C ASP A 100 8.06 9.16 -9.17
N GLY A 101 7.91 7.84 -9.34
CA GLY A 101 8.59 7.07 -10.38
C GLY A 101 8.16 7.41 -11.81
N VAL A 102 6.94 7.91 -12.03
CA VAL A 102 6.45 8.37 -13.34
C VAL A 102 6.94 9.78 -13.69
N TYR A 103 7.13 10.64 -12.69
CA TYR A 103 7.57 12.04 -12.89
C TYR A 103 9.07 12.28 -12.67
N ALA A 104 9.82 11.28 -12.22
CA ALA A 104 11.28 11.33 -12.10
C ALA A 104 12.02 10.89 -13.39
N ALA A 105 11.29 10.60 -14.47
CA ALA A 105 11.82 10.20 -15.77
C ALA A 105 11.99 11.39 -16.74
#